data_AF-A0A0F9IFG8-F1
#
_entry.id   AF-A0A0F9IFG8-F1
#
_cell.length_a   1.000
_cell.length_b   1.000
_cell.length_c   1.000
_cell.angle_alpha   90.00
_cell.angle_beta   90.00
_cell.angle_gamma   90.00
#
_symmetry.space_group_name_H-M   'P 1'
#
loop_
_entity.id
_entity.type
_entity.pdbx_description
1 polymer ?
#
loop_
_entity_poly.entity_id
_entity_poly.type
_entity_poly.pdbx_seq_one_letter_code
_entity_poly.pdbx_strand_id
1 'polypeptide(L)'
;ANPQPVNELIGSAKGINPGRVVWIHDANATDWAGPISGEYWFEHEQTDQAVVSKMMSRTIRALAGESTDEAAWDAIFRHFNQNHKGEDVGYTPGEKIAIKINHTLSFGSDPCTMDKTDAGWHQDPPFVDCIDNSPQLTIALLKQLTEKAGIDPCDIAIGDPGRIMPNYWYNMVEPNCPNIVYLARVGGMGRTQSQWSSVQLHWSDPCSAHLVGVMEQDHILKLWVRINIYVYFLYRAILLYL
;
A
#
# COMPACT_ATOMS: atom_id res chain seq x y z
N ALA A 1 0.81 2.01 35.88
CA ALA A 1 0.59 0.75 35.16
C ALA A 1 1.38 -0.35 35.87
N ASN A 2 0.80 -1.53 36.07
CA ASN A 2 1.57 -2.66 36.60
C ASN A 2 2.65 -3.07 35.59
N PRO A 3 3.85 -3.47 36.03
CA PRO A 3 4.90 -3.92 35.13
C PRO A 3 4.41 -5.13 34.35
N GLN A 4 4.59 -5.10 33.02
CA GLN A 4 4.27 -6.25 32.19
C GLN A 4 5.25 -7.39 32.49
N PRO A 5 4.75 -8.63 32.65
CA PRO A 5 5.62 -9.80 32.79
C PRO A 5 6.45 -10.01 31.52
N VAL A 6 7.70 -10.41 31.71
CA VAL A 6 8.69 -10.58 30.63
C VAL A 6 8.29 -11.76 29.74
N ASN A 7 8.28 -11.54 28.42
CA ASN A 7 8.02 -12.55 27.38
C ASN A 7 6.64 -13.23 27.42
N GLU A 8 5.65 -12.66 28.12
CA GLU A 8 4.26 -13.08 27.94
C GLU A 8 3.65 -12.44 26.69
N LEU A 9 2.81 -13.20 25.99
CA LEU A 9 2.10 -12.70 24.81
C LEU A 9 1.18 -11.54 25.22
N ILE A 10 1.35 -10.40 24.56
CA ILE A 10 0.47 -9.25 24.74
C ILE A 10 -0.59 -9.29 23.64
N GLY A 11 -1.85 -9.43 24.03
CA GLY A 11 -3.00 -9.41 23.11
C GLY A 11 -3.38 -10.78 22.54
N SER A 12 -4.41 -10.79 21.70
CA SER A 12 -4.90 -11.99 21.01
C SER A 12 -4.48 -11.98 19.55
N ALA A 13 -3.95 -13.10 19.07
CA ALA A 13 -3.57 -13.26 17.67
C ALA A 13 -4.77 -13.03 16.71
N LYS A 14 -4.52 -12.38 15.57
CA LYS A 14 -5.51 -12.00 14.55
C LYS A 14 -5.10 -12.48 13.16
N GLY A 15 -6.04 -12.38 12.22
CA GLY A 15 -5.88 -12.76 10.82
C GLY A 15 -6.45 -14.16 10.51
N ILE A 16 -6.57 -14.45 9.22
CA ILE A 16 -7.12 -15.71 8.68
C ILE A 16 -6.44 -16.96 9.25
N ASN A 17 -5.13 -16.85 9.47
CA ASN A 17 -4.35 -17.79 10.27
C ASN A 17 -3.80 -17.02 11.47
N PRO A 18 -4.39 -17.12 12.68
CA PRO A 18 -4.07 -16.25 13.80
C PRO A 18 -2.58 -16.17 14.11
N GLY A 19 -2.01 -14.96 14.02
CA GLY A 19 -0.61 -14.69 14.35
C GLY A 19 0.39 -15.07 13.26
N ARG A 20 -0.09 -15.52 12.09
CA ARG A 20 0.77 -15.84 10.95
C ARG A 20 1.41 -14.59 10.37
N VAL A 21 2.72 -14.64 10.18
CA VAL A 21 3.49 -13.66 9.42
C VAL A 21 4.23 -14.41 8.33
N VAL A 22 4.18 -13.91 7.09
CA VAL A 22 4.83 -14.52 5.94
C VAL A 22 5.93 -13.59 5.44
N TRP A 23 7.14 -14.14 5.32
CA TRP A 23 8.28 -13.49 4.70
C TRP A 23 8.73 -14.35 3.52
N ILE A 24 8.95 -13.72 2.37
CA ILE A 24 9.46 -14.40 1.17
C ILE A 24 10.66 -13.63 0.65
N HIS A 25 11.67 -14.39 0.24
CA HIS A 25 12.88 -13.90 -0.37
C HIS A 25 13.19 -14.76 -1.61
N ASP A 26 13.60 -14.12 -2.69
CA ASP A 26 14.14 -14.77 -3.88
C ASP A 26 15.35 -13.97 -4.33
N ALA A 27 16.52 -14.61 -4.35
CA ALA A 27 17.77 -13.92 -4.68
C ALA A 27 17.82 -13.45 -6.14
N ASN A 28 16.95 -13.99 -7.01
CA ASN A 28 16.86 -13.59 -8.41
C ASN A 28 15.89 -12.41 -8.63
N ALA A 29 15.32 -11.84 -7.57
CA ALA A 29 14.36 -10.74 -7.71
C ALA A 29 15.01 -9.43 -8.14
N THR A 30 16.28 -9.23 -7.77
CA THR A 30 17.01 -7.99 -8.03
C THR A 30 18.47 -8.30 -8.33
N ASP A 31 19.04 -7.69 -9.38
CA ASP A 31 20.46 -7.80 -9.78
C ASP A 31 21.16 -6.44 -9.81
N TRP A 32 20.84 -5.61 -8.82
CA TRP A 32 21.37 -4.26 -8.71
C TRP A 32 22.78 -4.24 -8.13
N ALA A 33 23.73 -3.66 -8.86
CA ALA A 33 25.12 -3.51 -8.45
C ALA A 33 25.35 -2.45 -7.33
N GLY A 34 24.27 -1.92 -6.74
CA GLY A 34 24.32 -0.97 -5.63
C GLY A 34 24.43 0.49 -6.06
N PRO A 35 24.45 1.44 -5.10
CA PRO A 35 24.35 2.88 -5.39
C PRO A 35 25.45 3.45 -6.29
N ILE A 36 26.61 2.77 -6.37
CA ILE A 36 27.75 3.20 -7.18
C ILE A 36 27.63 2.83 -8.67
N SER A 37 26.63 2.03 -9.04
CA SER A 37 26.40 1.58 -10.42
C SER A 37 25.92 2.69 -11.36
N GLY A 38 25.29 3.74 -10.80
CA GLY A 38 24.58 4.76 -11.57
C GLY A 38 23.17 4.34 -12.02
N GLU A 39 22.76 3.12 -11.69
CA GLU A 39 21.43 2.56 -11.92
C GLU A 39 20.65 2.56 -10.60
N TYR A 40 19.32 2.51 -10.67
CA TYR A 40 18.47 2.42 -9.48
C TYR A 40 17.86 1.04 -9.34
N TRP A 41 17.85 0.50 -8.13
CA TRP A 41 17.33 -0.85 -7.87
C TRP A 41 15.89 -1.07 -8.34
N PHE A 42 15.09 -0.01 -8.40
CA PHE A 42 13.68 -0.05 -8.78
C PHE A 42 13.45 0.03 -10.30
N GLU A 43 14.50 0.23 -11.10
CA GLU A 43 14.40 0.20 -12.57
C GLU A 43 14.03 -1.19 -13.07
N HIS A 44 13.45 -1.25 -14.27
CA HIS A 44 12.95 -2.49 -14.85
C HIS A 44 14.09 -3.50 -15.06
N GLU A 45 15.25 -2.99 -15.46
CA GLU A 45 16.48 -3.75 -15.72
C GLU A 45 17.06 -4.37 -14.45
N GLN A 46 16.74 -3.79 -13.28
CA GLN A 46 17.34 -4.14 -12.00
C GLN A 46 16.45 -5.04 -11.14
N THR A 47 15.13 -5.07 -11.37
CA THR A 47 14.18 -5.90 -10.62
C THR A 47 13.28 -6.72 -11.55
N ASP A 48 13.40 -8.05 -11.47
CA ASP A 48 12.66 -9.00 -12.30
C ASP A 48 11.20 -9.10 -11.86
N GLN A 49 10.29 -8.57 -12.69
CA GLN A 49 8.86 -8.58 -12.43
C GLN A 49 8.27 -9.99 -12.31
N ALA A 50 8.75 -10.97 -13.08
CA ALA A 50 8.22 -12.33 -13.05
C ALA A 50 8.60 -13.05 -11.75
N VAL A 51 9.82 -12.84 -11.26
CA VAL A 51 10.25 -13.34 -9.94
C VAL A 51 9.45 -12.69 -8.82
N VAL A 52 9.29 -11.36 -8.86
CA VAL A 52 8.47 -10.62 -7.87
C VAL A 52 7.01 -11.08 -7.89
N SER A 53 6.41 -11.32 -9.05
CA SER A 53 5.05 -11.87 -9.17
C SER A 53 4.92 -13.27 -8.56
N LYS A 54 5.93 -14.13 -8.73
CA LYS A 54 5.97 -15.45 -8.06
C LYS A 54 6.14 -15.32 -6.55
N MET A 55 6.93 -14.36 -6.08
CA MET A 55 7.04 -14.06 -4.65
C MET A 55 5.68 -13.64 -4.09
N MET A 56 4.98 -12.71 -4.77
CA MET A 56 3.65 -12.25 -4.37
C MET A 56 2.63 -13.41 -4.28
N SER A 57 2.52 -14.24 -5.33
CA SER A 57 1.62 -15.41 -5.32
C SER A 57 1.93 -16.37 -4.17
N ARG A 58 3.21 -16.68 -3.92
CA ARG A 58 3.60 -17.53 -2.78
C ARG A 58 3.22 -16.88 -1.45
N THR A 59 3.38 -15.56 -1.32
CA THR A 59 3.07 -14.83 -0.08
C THR A 59 1.58 -14.89 0.23
N ILE A 60 0.72 -14.58 -0.74
CA ILE A 60 -0.73 -14.56 -0.55
C ILE A 60 -1.26 -15.97 -0.22
N ARG A 61 -0.81 -16.99 -0.95
CA ARG A 61 -1.16 -18.39 -0.66
C ARG A 61 -0.71 -18.85 0.71
N ALA A 62 0.54 -18.56 1.09
CA ALA A 62 1.05 -18.92 2.41
C ALA A 62 0.34 -18.17 3.54
N LEU A 63 -0.07 -16.92 3.31
CA LEU A 63 -0.82 -16.11 4.27
C LEU A 63 -2.22 -16.69 4.51
N ALA A 64 -2.93 -17.03 3.43
CA ALA A 64 -4.27 -17.61 3.49
C ALA A 64 -4.25 -19.08 3.95
N GLY A 65 -3.15 -19.81 3.71
CA GLY A 65 -3.09 -21.26 3.92
C GLY A 65 -3.70 -22.06 2.76
N GLU A 66 -3.74 -21.47 1.57
CA GLU A 66 -4.43 -22.01 0.39
C GLU A 66 -3.46 -22.41 -0.72
N SER A 67 -3.92 -23.28 -1.63
CA SER A 67 -3.07 -23.87 -2.68
C SER A 67 -2.99 -23.03 -3.97
N THR A 68 -4.01 -22.22 -4.24
CA THR A 68 -4.17 -21.39 -5.45
C THR A 68 -4.39 -19.92 -5.07
N ASP A 69 -4.01 -19.00 -5.96
CA ASP A 69 -4.17 -17.56 -5.71
C ASP A 69 -5.66 -17.17 -5.57
N GLU A 70 -6.52 -17.75 -6.39
CA GLU A 70 -7.97 -17.51 -6.39
C GLU A 70 -8.61 -17.92 -5.06
N ALA A 71 -8.34 -19.15 -4.60
CA ALA A 71 -8.79 -19.63 -3.28
C ALA A 71 -8.22 -18.80 -2.12
N ALA A 72 -6.96 -18.37 -2.22
CA ALA A 72 -6.33 -17.55 -1.19
C ALA A 72 -7.05 -16.20 -1.02
N TRP A 73 -7.38 -15.53 -2.14
CA TRP A 73 -8.13 -14.28 -2.09
C TRP A 73 -9.57 -14.46 -1.62
N ASP A 74 -10.29 -15.48 -2.09
CA ASP A 74 -11.65 -15.77 -1.60
C ASP A 74 -11.65 -15.99 -0.08
N ALA A 75 -10.70 -16.79 0.43
CA ALA A 75 -10.58 -17.06 1.86
C ALA A 75 -10.24 -15.78 2.66
N ILE A 76 -9.34 -14.94 2.14
CA ILE A 76 -9.00 -13.63 2.70
C ILE A 76 -10.23 -12.74 2.80
N PHE A 77 -11.03 -12.63 1.73
CA PHE A 77 -12.23 -11.78 1.73
C PHE A 77 -13.33 -12.32 2.63
N ARG A 78 -13.55 -13.64 2.64
CA ARG A 78 -14.48 -14.28 3.60
C ARG A 78 -14.09 -13.98 5.03
N HIS A 79 -12.81 -14.14 5.37
CA HIS A 79 -12.33 -13.83 6.71
C HIS A 79 -12.58 -12.35 7.06
N PHE A 80 -12.25 -11.43 6.16
CA PHE A 80 -12.49 -10.00 6.35
C PHE A 80 -13.98 -9.71 6.59
N ASN A 81 -14.85 -10.20 5.71
CA ASN A 81 -16.29 -9.96 5.75
C ASN A 81 -16.96 -10.60 6.97
N GLN A 82 -16.52 -11.78 7.40
CA GLN A 82 -17.03 -12.41 8.63
C GLN A 82 -16.73 -11.53 9.85
N ASN A 83 -15.53 -10.95 9.93
CA ASN A 83 -15.10 -10.15 11.08
C ASN A 83 -15.64 -8.72 11.09
N HIS A 84 -15.92 -8.12 9.92
CA HIS A 84 -16.33 -6.72 9.80
C HIS A 84 -17.81 -6.53 9.44
N LYS A 85 -18.42 -7.50 8.77
CA LYS A 85 -19.81 -7.45 8.28
C LYS A 85 -20.69 -8.56 8.88
N GLY A 86 -20.09 -9.58 9.49
CA GLY A 86 -20.81 -10.76 9.99
C GLY A 86 -21.26 -11.71 8.89
N GLU A 87 -20.66 -11.63 7.69
CA GLU A 87 -21.07 -12.38 6.51
C GLU A 87 -19.95 -13.30 6.02
N ASP A 88 -20.27 -14.57 5.78
CA ASP A 88 -19.34 -15.53 5.16
C ASP A 88 -19.45 -15.50 3.63
N VAL A 89 -19.00 -14.38 3.05
CA VAL A 89 -18.96 -14.17 1.60
C VAL A 89 -17.61 -13.62 1.18
N GLY A 90 -17.13 -14.02 0.00
CA GLY A 90 -15.94 -13.44 -0.61
C GLY A 90 -16.16 -12.01 -1.08
N TYR A 91 -15.30 -11.53 -1.98
CA TYR A 91 -15.48 -10.21 -2.61
C TYR A 91 -16.81 -10.13 -3.34
N THR A 92 -17.55 -9.03 -3.13
CA THR A 92 -18.77 -8.75 -3.90
C THR A 92 -18.46 -7.72 -4.99
N PRO A 93 -18.79 -7.99 -6.26
CA PRO A 93 -18.54 -7.04 -7.35
C PRO A 93 -19.07 -5.64 -7.07
N GLY A 94 -18.25 -4.62 -7.30
CA GLY A 94 -18.55 -3.22 -7.00
C GLY A 94 -18.08 -2.73 -5.64
N GLU A 95 -17.64 -3.62 -4.75
CA GLU A 95 -16.98 -3.23 -3.51
C GLU A 95 -15.67 -2.51 -3.81
N LYS A 96 -15.46 -1.38 -3.13
CA LYS A 96 -14.30 -0.52 -3.35
C LYS A 96 -13.15 -0.91 -2.42
N ILE A 97 -11.96 -1.05 -3.00
CA ILE A 97 -10.73 -1.35 -2.28
C ILE A 97 -9.83 -0.12 -2.33
N ALA A 98 -9.32 0.31 -1.18
CA ALA A 98 -8.20 1.23 -1.15
C ALA A 98 -6.93 0.58 -0.65
N ILE A 99 -5.84 0.90 -1.31
CA ILE A 99 -4.49 0.44 -0.99
C ILE A 99 -3.67 1.67 -0.65
N LYS A 100 -3.33 1.81 0.63
CA LYS A 100 -2.43 2.85 1.08
C LYS A 100 -1.00 2.37 0.90
N ILE A 101 -0.27 3.02 0.01
CA ILE A 101 1.19 2.89 -0.09
C ILE A 101 1.84 4.07 0.64
N ASN A 102 3.08 3.87 1.08
CA ASN A 102 3.90 4.94 1.66
C ASN A 102 4.72 5.61 0.57
N HIS A 103 4.63 6.94 0.45
CA HIS A 103 5.43 7.77 -0.47
C HIS A 103 6.21 8.86 0.29
N THR A 104 6.57 8.62 1.55
CA THR A 104 7.27 9.59 2.41
C THR A 104 8.61 10.07 1.81
N LEU A 105 9.38 9.20 1.16
CA LEU A 105 10.62 9.56 0.48
C LEU A 105 10.38 10.27 -0.87
N SER A 106 9.13 10.53 -1.24
CA SER A 106 8.77 11.41 -2.36
C SER A 106 8.73 12.90 -1.97
N PHE A 107 9.13 13.27 -0.74
CA PHE A 107 9.07 14.63 -0.18
C PHE A 107 9.86 15.71 -0.98
N GLY A 108 10.69 15.32 -1.95
CA GLY A 108 11.42 16.24 -2.85
C GLY A 108 10.85 16.36 -4.27
N SER A 109 9.65 15.86 -4.53
CA SER A 109 9.06 15.92 -5.87
C SER A 109 8.43 17.30 -6.14
N ASP A 110 8.68 17.85 -7.33
CA ASP A 110 8.07 19.09 -7.79
C ASP A 110 6.55 18.87 -8.01
N PRO A 111 5.65 19.63 -7.38
CA PRO A 111 4.20 19.44 -7.52
C PRO A 111 3.64 19.85 -8.89
N CYS A 112 4.40 20.57 -9.71
CA CYS A 112 4.02 20.96 -11.07
C CYS A 112 4.47 19.92 -12.09
N THR A 113 5.67 19.34 -11.95
CA THR A 113 6.19 18.34 -12.90
C THR A 113 6.00 16.89 -12.43
N MET A 114 5.81 16.66 -11.14
CA MET A 114 5.85 15.36 -10.45
C MET A 114 7.21 14.65 -10.51
N ASP A 115 8.26 15.35 -10.92
CA ASP A 115 9.61 14.80 -10.94
C ASP A 115 10.26 14.96 -9.58
N LYS A 116 10.96 13.90 -9.18
CA LYS A 116 11.82 13.95 -8.01
C LYS A 116 13.18 14.44 -8.44
N THR A 117 13.57 15.61 -7.93
CA THR A 117 14.92 16.14 -8.12
C THR A 117 15.79 15.74 -6.94
N ASP A 118 17.11 15.80 -7.13
CA ASP A 118 18.04 15.79 -6.01
C ASP A 118 17.91 17.13 -5.28
N ALA A 119 16.97 17.18 -4.33
CA ALA A 119 16.47 18.42 -3.71
C ALA A 119 17.48 19.08 -2.73
N GLY A 120 18.78 18.97 -3.00
CA GLY A 120 19.85 19.59 -2.22
C GLY A 120 20.06 18.98 -0.84
N TRP A 121 19.37 17.88 -0.51
CA TRP A 121 19.71 17.06 0.66
C TRP A 121 20.89 16.18 0.26
N HIS A 122 22.09 16.74 0.40
CA HIS A 122 23.38 16.06 0.16
C HIS A 122 23.52 14.85 1.09
N GLN A 123 22.88 13.74 0.75
CA GLN A 123 23.05 12.44 1.36
C GLN A 123 23.78 11.54 0.38
N ASP A 124 24.65 10.71 0.93
CA ASP A 124 25.27 9.58 0.25
C ASP A 124 24.56 8.32 0.77
N PRO A 125 23.77 7.60 -0.04
CA PRO A 125 23.54 7.80 -1.48
C PRO A 125 22.54 8.95 -1.81
N PRO A 126 22.52 9.44 -3.07
CA PRO A 126 21.67 10.55 -3.50
C PRO A 126 20.19 10.30 -3.20
N PHE A 127 19.45 11.35 -2.83
CA PHE A 127 18.05 11.22 -2.43
C PHE A 127 17.16 10.61 -3.53
N VAL A 128 17.56 10.70 -4.80
CA VAL A 128 16.87 10.08 -5.94
C VAL A 128 16.80 8.53 -5.85
N ASP A 129 17.75 7.87 -5.18
CA ASP A 129 17.76 6.41 -4.96
C ASP A 129 16.83 5.97 -3.79
N CYS A 130 16.35 6.93 -3.00
CA CYS A 130 15.47 6.69 -1.87
C CYS A 130 14.00 6.59 -2.32
N ILE A 131 13.50 5.37 -2.54
CA ILE A 131 12.09 5.08 -2.84
C ILE A 131 11.50 4.16 -1.76
N ASP A 132 10.23 4.38 -1.40
CA ASP A 132 9.56 3.64 -0.32
C ASP A 132 8.99 2.30 -0.77
N ASN A 133 8.47 2.27 -1.98
CA ASN A 133 7.65 1.18 -2.49
C ASN A 133 8.15 0.75 -3.87
N SER A 134 8.43 -0.54 -4.03
CA SER A 134 8.81 -1.12 -5.32
C SER A 134 7.63 -1.05 -6.30
N PRO A 135 7.78 -0.43 -7.47
CA PRO A 135 6.78 -0.46 -8.53
C PRO A 135 6.40 -1.90 -8.92
N GLN A 136 7.37 -2.79 -9.02
CA GLN A 136 7.18 -4.19 -9.41
C GLN A 136 6.34 -4.97 -8.40
N LEU A 137 6.55 -4.69 -7.11
CA LEU A 137 5.76 -5.30 -6.05
C LEU A 137 4.32 -4.78 -6.05
N THR A 138 4.12 -3.49 -6.35
CA THR A 138 2.79 -2.93 -6.54
C THR A 138 2.10 -3.54 -7.77
N ILE A 139 2.79 -3.64 -8.91
CA ILE A 139 2.25 -4.28 -10.11
C ILE A 139 1.82 -5.72 -9.80
N ALA A 140 2.65 -6.47 -9.09
CA ALA A 140 2.33 -7.85 -8.69
C ALA A 140 1.08 -7.92 -7.79
N LEU A 141 0.93 -7.01 -6.82
CA LEU A 141 -0.26 -6.95 -5.96
C LEU A 141 -1.51 -6.58 -6.74
N LEU A 142 -1.43 -5.56 -7.60
CA LEU A 142 -2.56 -5.10 -8.40
C LEU A 142 -3.03 -6.20 -9.36
N LYS A 143 -2.10 -6.92 -10.01
CA LYS A 143 -2.43 -8.08 -10.84
C LYS A 143 -3.03 -9.24 -10.05
N GLN A 144 -2.59 -9.48 -8.81
CA GLN A 144 -3.25 -10.45 -7.94
C GLN A 144 -4.72 -10.06 -7.69
N LEU A 145 -5.00 -8.79 -7.41
CA LEU A 145 -6.37 -8.33 -7.17
C LEU A 145 -7.23 -8.38 -8.44
N THR A 146 -6.72 -7.92 -9.58
CA THR A 146 -7.50 -7.82 -10.81
C THR A 146 -7.62 -9.16 -11.55
N GLU A 147 -6.54 -9.92 -11.64
CA GLU A 147 -6.49 -11.16 -12.43
C GLU A 147 -6.84 -12.42 -11.61
N LYS A 148 -6.62 -12.41 -10.29
CA LYS A 148 -6.85 -13.58 -9.41
C LYS A 148 -8.06 -13.44 -8.50
N ALA A 149 -8.26 -12.27 -7.91
CA ALA A 149 -9.47 -12.00 -7.13
C ALA A 149 -10.65 -11.50 -7.97
N GLY A 150 -10.44 -11.16 -9.25
CA GLY A 150 -11.49 -10.73 -10.17
C GLY A 150 -12.09 -9.36 -9.85
N ILE A 151 -11.32 -8.50 -9.18
CA ILE A 151 -11.76 -7.14 -8.84
C ILE A 151 -11.64 -6.25 -10.07
N ASP A 152 -12.69 -5.46 -10.36
CA ASP A 152 -12.63 -4.46 -11.41
C ASP A 152 -11.56 -3.41 -11.06
N PRO A 153 -10.58 -3.11 -11.95
CA PRO A 153 -9.58 -2.08 -11.69
C PRO A 153 -10.17 -0.73 -11.25
N CYS A 154 -11.36 -0.37 -11.74
CA CYS A 154 -12.05 0.88 -11.41
C CYS A 154 -12.59 0.90 -9.96
N ASP A 155 -12.63 -0.26 -9.30
CA ASP A 155 -12.99 -0.41 -7.89
C ASP A 155 -11.77 -0.30 -6.96
N ILE A 156 -10.56 -0.20 -7.52
CA ILE A 156 -9.31 -0.07 -6.78
C ILE A 156 -8.83 1.38 -6.78
N ALA A 157 -8.51 1.88 -5.59
CA ALA A 157 -7.76 3.10 -5.40
C ALA A 157 -6.43 2.82 -4.71
N ILE A 158 -5.33 3.34 -5.23
CA ILE A 158 -4.00 3.15 -4.64
C ILE A 158 -3.28 4.48 -4.50
N GLY A 159 -2.61 4.70 -3.37
CA GLY A 159 -1.71 5.84 -3.25
C GLY A 159 -1.43 6.30 -1.84
N ASP A 160 -0.84 7.49 -1.77
CA ASP A 160 -0.56 8.20 -0.53
C ASP A 160 -1.22 9.58 -0.57
N PRO A 161 -2.36 9.77 0.10
CA PRO A 161 -3.08 11.04 0.03
C PRO A 161 -2.34 12.22 0.66
N GLY A 162 -1.34 11.94 1.50
CA GLY A 162 -0.51 12.98 2.13
C GLY A 162 0.74 13.33 1.31
N ARG A 163 1.01 12.64 0.19
CA ARG A 163 2.25 12.78 -0.58
C ARG A 163 1.99 12.92 -2.07
N ILE A 164 2.99 13.42 -2.77
CA ILE A 164 3.00 13.43 -4.24
C ILE A 164 3.29 12.00 -4.71
N MET A 165 2.66 11.60 -5.82
CA MET A 165 2.99 10.37 -6.53
C MET A 165 3.96 10.69 -7.67
N PRO A 166 5.27 10.42 -7.54
CA PRO A 166 6.26 10.89 -8.49
C PRO A 166 6.23 10.12 -9.81
N ASN A 167 6.74 10.75 -10.88
CA ASN A 167 6.78 10.19 -12.23
C ASN A 167 7.54 8.86 -12.31
N TYR A 168 8.69 8.74 -11.65
CA TYR A 168 9.47 7.50 -11.68
C TYR A 168 8.68 6.28 -11.19
N TRP A 169 7.72 6.45 -10.26
CA TRP A 169 6.88 5.37 -9.78
C TRP A 169 5.64 5.20 -10.67
N TYR A 170 4.93 6.30 -10.93
CA TYR A 170 3.66 6.27 -11.68
C TYR A 170 3.84 5.72 -13.09
N ASN A 171 4.89 6.15 -13.80
CA ASN A 171 5.15 5.77 -15.18
C ASN A 171 5.53 4.28 -15.34
N MET A 172 5.94 3.62 -14.26
CA MET A 172 6.17 2.17 -14.25
C MET A 172 4.87 1.40 -13.97
N VAL A 173 4.07 1.87 -13.02
CA VAL A 173 2.89 1.14 -12.53
C VAL A 173 1.68 1.31 -13.45
N GLU A 174 1.34 2.54 -13.86
CA GLU A 174 0.09 2.80 -14.59
C GLU A 174 -0.02 2.06 -15.92
N PRO A 175 1.02 2.00 -16.77
CA PRO A 175 0.94 1.25 -18.02
C PRO A 175 0.72 -0.26 -17.84
N ASN A 176 1.12 -0.80 -16.68
CA ASN A 176 0.97 -2.21 -16.33
C ASN A 176 -0.35 -2.52 -15.60
N CYS A 177 -1.01 -1.49 -15.07
CA CYS A 177 -2.22 -1.61 -14.26
C CYS A 177 -3.21 -0.47 -14.56
N PRO A 178 -3.69 -0.33 -15.81
CA PRO A 178 -4.55 0.78 -16.21
C PRO A 178 -5.92 0.74 -15.53
N ASN A 179 -6.63 1.87 -15.56
CA ASN A 179 -7.99 2.07 -15.03
C ASN A 179 -8.12 2.05 -13.49
N ILE A 180 -7.01 1.97 -12.77
CA ILE A 180 -6.96 2.12 -11.31
C ILE A 180 -6.98 3.61 -10.94
N VAL A 181 -7.57 3.93 -9.78
CA VAL A 181 -7.55 5.29 -9.23
C VAL A 181 -6.24 5.55 -8.48
N TYR A 182 -5.30 6.26 -9.11
CA TYR A 182 -4.03 6.66 -8.51
C TYR A 182 -4.18 7.91 -7.63
N LEU A 183 -4.32 7.73 -6.33
CA LEU A 183 -4.59 8.79 -5.36
C LEU A 183 -3.30 9.49 -4.87
N ALA A 184 -3.26 10.82 -4.95
CA ALA A 184 -2.13 11.61 -4.46
C ALA A 184 -2.59 12.90 -3.78
N ARG A 185 -1.70 13.58 -3.05
CA ARG A 185 -1.97 14.92 -2.48
C ARG A 185 -2.25 15.96 -3.58
N VAL A 186 -1.53 15.85 -4.70
CA VAL A 186 -1.65 16.72 -5.87
C VAL A 186 -2.07 15.86 -7.06
N GLY A 187 -3.17 16.21 -7.72
CA GLY A 187 -3.65 15.49 -8.90
C GLY A 187 -3.11 16.07 -10.21
N GLY A 188 -3.64 15.58 -11.34
CA GLY A 188 -3.15 15.91 -12.67
C GLY A 188 -2.18 14.86 -13.22
N MET A 189 -1.86 14.93 -14.52
CA MET A 189 -1.00 13.95 -15.21
C MET A 189 -1.42 12.49 -14.89
N GLY A 190 -2.73 12.22 -14.97
CA GLY A 190 -3.31 10.90 -14.70
C GLY A 190 -3.53 10.52 -13.22
N ARG A 191 -3.10 11.35 -12.27
CA ARG A 191 -3.35 11.15 -10.83
C ARG A 191 -4.62 11.85 -10.37
N THR A 192 -5.28 11.23 -9.41
CA THR A 192 -6.46 11.76 -8.72
C THR A 192 -6.05 12.51 -7.46
N GLN A 193 -6.46 13.78 -7.35
CA GLN A 193 -6.19 14.57 -6.16
C GLN A 193 -7.05 14.11 -4.98
N SER A 194 -6.42 13.98 -3.82
CA SER A 194 -7.08 13.68 -2.56
C SER A 194 -7.98 14.85 -2.13
N GLN A 195 -9.21 14.52 -1.77
CA GLN A 195 -10.20 15.49 -1.32
C GLN A 195 -10.74 15.07 0.03
N TRP A 196 -10.93 16.02 0.93
CA TRP A 196 -11.61 15.80 2.21
C TRP A 196 -13.11 15.58 1.98
N SER A 197 -13.71 14.74 2.81
CA SER A 197 -15.16 14.57 2.90
C SER A 197 -15.75 15.52 3.94
N SER A 198 -17.07 15.43 4.17
CA SER A 198 -17.73 16.07 5.31
C SER A 198 -17.79 15.17 6.56
N VAL A 199 -17.24 13.96 6.51
CA VAL A 199 -17.20 13.04 7.66
C VAL A 199 -16.02 13.40 8.54
N GLN A 200 -16.27 13.74 9.80
CA GLN A 200 -15.23 14.14 10.74
C GLN A 200 -14.34 12.96 11.12
N LEU A 201 -13.03 13.20 11.19
CA LEU A 201 -12.08 12.29 11.81
C LEU A 201 -11.98 12.64 13.30
N HIS A 202 -12.18 11.65 14.15
CA HIS A 202 -12.02 11.81 15.60
C HIS A 202 -10.69 11.21 16.04
N TRP A 203 -9.89 12.01 16.74
CA TRP A 203 -8.62 11.59 17.31
C TRP A 203 -8.83 10.79 18.60
N SER A 204 -7.86 9.95 18.92
CA SER A 204 -7.83 9.16 20.16
C SER A 204 -7.71 10.03 21.43
N ASP A 205 -7.41 11.33 21.28
CA ASP A 205 -7.40 12.30 22.38
C ASP A 205 -8.80 12.94 22.52
N PRO A 206 -9.55 12.58 23.58
CA PRO A 206 -10.88 13.12 23.81
C PRO A 206 -10.87 14.58 24.30
N CYS A 207 -9.70 15.15 24.64
CA CYS A 207 -9.56 16.48 25.23
C CYS A 207 -8.78 17.42 24.29
N SER A 208 -9.37 17.75 23.15
CA SER A 208 -8.87 18.76 22.21
C SER A 208 -8.90 20.20 22.77
N ALA A 209 -9.26 20.39 24.05
CA ALA A 209 -9.31 21.68 24.73
C ALA A 209 -7.95 22.42 24.71
N HIS A 210 -6.83 21.69 24.66
CA HIS A 210 -5.49 22.27 24.52
C HIS A 210 -5.09 22.59 23.07
N LEU A 211 -5.93 22.21 22.10
CA LEU A 211 -5.73 22.43 20.65
C LEU A 211 -6.69 23.48 20.08
N VAL A 212 -7.55 24.08 20.92
CA VAL A 212 -8.49 25.13 20.51
C VAL A 212 -7.71 26.33 19.96
N GLY A 213 -7.89 26.62 18.67
CA GLY A 213 -7.20 27.69 17.94
C GLY A 213 -5.89 27.28 17.27
N VAL A 214 -5.46 26.01 17.40
CA VAL A 214 -4.21 25.49 16.81
C VAL A 214 -4.49 24.45 15.72
N MET A 215 -5.62 23.75 15.78
CA MET A 215 -5.98 22.68 14.84
C MET A 215 -7.38 22.92 14.25
N GLU A 216 -7.50 22.86 12.92
CA GLU A 216 -8.81 22.78 12.25
C GLU A 216 -9.39 21.36 12.39
N GLN A 217 -10.72 21.23 12.25
CA GLN A 217 -11.36 19.92 12.28
C GLN A 217 -10.96 19.08 11.06
N ASP A 218 -10.30 17.95 11.31
CA ASP A 218 -9.94 17.00 10.26
C ASP A 218 -11.15 16.17 9.81
N HIS A 219 -11.08 15.73 8.56
CA HIS A 219 -12.15 14.95 7.93
C HIS A 219 -11.56 13.70 7.29
N ILE A 220 -12.37 12.65 7.12
CA ILE A 220 -11.98 11.47 6.36
C ILE A 220 -11.86 11.86 4.88
N LEU A 221 -10.95 11.26 4.14
CA LEU A 221 -10.86 11.46 2.70
C LEU A 221 -12.13 11.00 2.00
N LYS A 222 -12.62 11.76 1.02
CA LYS A 222 -13.85 11.51 0.26
C LYS A 222 -13.88 10.13 -0.39
N LEU A 223 -12.75 9.70 -0.93
CA LEU A 223 -12.63 8.36 -1.49
C LEU A 223 -12.73 7.29 -0.41
N TRP A 224 -12.22 7.60 0.79
CA TRP A 224 -12.16 6.65 1.89
C TRP A 224 -13.48 6.40 2.59
N VAL A 225 -14.40 7.37 2.56
CA VAL A 225 -15.79 7.18 3.01
C VAL A 225 -16.53 6.09 2.23
N ARG A 226 -16.09 5.79 1.00
CA ARG A 226 -16.73 4.82 0.10
C ARG A 226 -16.00 3.47 0.06
N ILE A 227 -14.94 3.30 0.85
CA ILE A 227 -14.16 2.07 0.88
C ILE A 227 -14.92 0.97 1.63
N ASN A 228 -14.93 -0.23 1.06
CA ASN A 228 -15.37 -1.44 1.73
C ASN A 228 -14.19 -2.18 2.38
N ILE A 229 -13.00 -2.11 1.76
CA ILE A 229 -11.79 -2.85 2.20
C ILE A 229 -10.56 -1.95 2.10
N TYR A 230 -9.80 -1.84 3.19
CA TYR A 230 -8.57 -1.05 3.25
C TYR A 230 -7.35 -1.94 3.41
N VAL A 231 -6.38 -1.81 2.50
CA VAL A 231 -5.11 -2.53 2.56
C VAL A 231 -4.00 -1.53 2.85
N TYR A 232 -3.18 -1.83 3.86
CA TYR A 232 -1.99 -1.04 4.14
C TYR A 232 -0.75 -1.72 3.57
N PHE A 233 0.13 -0.97 2.92
CA PHE A 233 1.31 -1.51 2.29
C PHE A 233 2.54 -0.72 2.75
N LEU A 234 3.31 -1.30 3.67
CA LEU A 234 4.44 -0.65 4.32
C LEU A 234 5.75 -1.35 3.92
N TYR A 235 6.71 -0.58 3.38
CA TYR A 235 8.13 -0.92 3.17
C TYR A 235 8.50 -2.41 3.05
N ARG A 236 8.75 -2.86 1.81
CA ARG A 236 9.29 -4.20 1.46
C ARG A 236 8.58 -5.42 2.11
N ALA A 237 7.45 -5.21 2.78
CA ALA A 237 6.62 -6.22 3.42
C ALA A 237 5.14 -5.91 3.15
N ILE A 238 4.31 -6.95 3.08
CA ILE A 238 2.87 -6.80 2.91
C ILE A 238 2.23 -6.92 4.29
N LEU A 239 1.77 -5.80 4.84
CA LEU A 239 0.98 -5.77 6.06
C LEU A 239 -0.50 -5.61 5.70
N LEU A 240 -1.11 -6.72 5.28
CA LEU A 240 -2.55 -6.79 5.10
C LEU A 240 -3.24 -6.59 6.46
N TYR A 241 -3.60 -5.35 6.76
CA TYR A 241 -4.61 -5.03 7.77
C TYR A 241 -5.96 -5.42 7.18
N LEU A 242 -6.30 -6.70 7.33
CA LEU A 242 -7.61 -7.24 7.03
C LEU A 242 -8.35 -7.48 8.35
#